data_AF-A0A836U6H8-F1
#
_entry.id   AF-A0A836U6H8-F1
#
_cell.length_a   1.000
_cell.length_b   1.000
_cell.length_c   1.000
_cell.angle_alpha   90.00
_cell.angle_beta   90.00
_cell.angle_gamma   90.00
#
_symmetry.space_group_name_H-M   'P 1'
#
loop_
_entity.id
_entity.type
_entity.pdbx_description
1 polymer ?
#
loop_
_entity_poly.entity_id
_entity_poly.type
_entity_poly.pdbx_seq_one_letter_code
_entity_poly.pdbx_strand_id
1 'polypeptide(L)' 'AHVGQRRNFIGPIGIKISEALVSPFYKMFFNDMPEFDHLFDVQQMIKDGQEFDFNNVPEHMIERSWIPSYCKV' A
#
# COMPACT_ATOMS: atom_id res chain seq x y z
N ALA A 1 -0.13 -13.65 23.79
CA ALA A 1 -0.89 -13.48 22.54
C ALA A 1 -0.72 -12.04 22.09
N HIS A 2 0.16 -11.80 21.11
CA HIS A 2 0.43 -10.45 20.58
C HIS A 2 -0.70 -10.06 19.63
N VAL A 3 -1.18 -8.82 19.72
CA VAL A 3 -2.33 -8.29 18.95
C VAL A 3 -2.14 -8.44 17.41
N GLY A 4 -0.91 -8.69 16.94
CA GLY A 4 -0.58 -8.95 15.53
C GLY A 4 -0.70 -10.40 15.03
N GLN A 5 -0.99 -11.40 15.86
CA GLN A 5 -1.07 -12.80 15.40
C GLN A 5 -2.41 -13.20 14.77
N ARG A 6 -3.41 -12.31 14.77
CA ARG A 6 -4.67 -12.47 14.02
C ARG A 6 -4.68 -11.65 12.73
N ARG A 7 -3.54 -11.55 12.04
CA ARG A 7 -3.58 -11.18 10.62
C ARG A 7 -4.49 -12.19 9.94
N ASN A 8 -5.57 -11.73 9.32
CA ASN A 8 -6.44 -12.54 8.47
C ASN A 8 -5.54 -13.49 7.69
N PHE A 9 -5.65 -14.80 7.94
CA PHE A 9 -4.81 -15.78 7.25
C PHE A 9 -5.31 -15.87 5.82
N ILE A 10 -4.91 -14.90 5.02
CA ILE A 10 -5.14 -14.86 3.59
C ILE A 10 -4.07 -15.78 3.00
N GLY A 11 -4.49 -16.95 2.53
CA GLY A 11 -3.58 -17.89 1.87
C GLY A 11 -3.01 -17.30 0.57
N PRO A 12 -2.02 -17.96 -0.06
CA PRO A 12 -1.36 -17.48 -1.27
C PRO A 12 -2.31 -17.11 -2.41
N ILE A 13 -3.44 -17.80 -2.52
CA ILE A 13 -4.49 -17.50 -3.50
C ILE A 13 -5.16 -16.16 -3.19
N GLY A 14 -5.52 -15.93 -1.94
CA GLY A 14 -6.16 -14.68 -1.52
C GLY A 14 -5.23 -13.49 -1.69
N ILE A 15 -3.92 -13.67 -1.45
CA ILE A 15 -2.91 -12.63 -1.69
C ILE A 15 -2.90 -12.24 -3.18
N LYS A 16 -2.81 -13.23 -4.08
CA LYS A 16 -2.84 -12.97 -5.53
C LYS A 16 -4.11 -12.27 -5.99
N ILE A 17 -5.27 -12.65 -5.42
CA ILE A 17 -6.54 -11.97 -5.71
C ILE A 17 -6.48 -10.51 -5.22
N SER A 18 -5.98 -10.27 -4.01
CA SER A 18 -5.81 -8.91 -3.49
C SER A 18 -4.88 -8.06 -4.36
N GLU A 19 -3.74 -8.59 -4.78
CA GLU A 19 -2.80 -7.91 -5.70
C GLU A 19 -3.45 -7.57 -7.04
N ALA A 20 -4.22 -8.51 -7.61
CA ALA A 20 -4.94 -8.30 -8.86
C ALA A 20 -6.03 -7.22 -8.75
N LEU A 21 -6.60 -7.03 -7.56
CA LEU A 21 -7.65 -6.03 -7.31
C LEU A 21 -7.12 -4.61 -7.11
N VAL A 22 -5.81 -4.41 -6.90
CA VAL A 22 -5.22 -3.08 -6.69
C VAL A 22 -5.52 -2.15 -7.88
N SER A 23 -5.15 -2.57 -9.09
CA SER A 23 -5.33 -1.76 -10.31
C SER A 23 -6.80 -1.38 -10.60
N PRO A 24 -7.79 -2.30 -10.60
CA PRO A 24 -9.17 -1.95 -10.88
C PRO A 24 -9.77 -1.05 -9.79
N PHE A 25 -9.37 -1.20 -8.52
CA PHE A 25 -9.88 -0.33 -7.45
C PHE A 25 -9.38 1.11 -7.58
N TYR A 26 -8.10 1.31 -7.91
CA TYR A 26 -7.59 2.65 -8.22
C TYR A 26 -8.36 3.30 -9.37
N LYS A 27 -8.54 2.57 -10.48
CA LYS A 27 -9.26 3.08 -11.65
C LYS A 27 -10.73 3.40 -11.33
N MET A 28 -11.43 2.48 -10.66
CA MET A 28 -12.83 2.66 -10.30
C MET A 28 -13.03 3.82 -9.32
N PHE A 29 -12.14 3.98 -8.35
CA PHE A 29 -12.22 5.05 -7.36
C PHE A 29 -12.11 6.44 -8.00
N PHE A 30 -11.23 6.59 -8.99
CA PHE A 30 -10.99 7.89 -9.65
C PHE A 30 -11.87 8.13 -10.88
N ASN A 31 -12.53 7.09 -11.42
CA ASN A 31 -13.35 7.17 -12.62
C ASN A 31 -14.43 8.26 -12.60
N ASP A 32 -14.94 8.60 -11.41
CA ASP A 32 -16.02 9.57 -11.24
C ASP A 32 -15.53 11.03 -11.09
N MET A 33 -14.21 11.27 -11.11
CA MET A 33 -13.61 12.60 -10.92
C MET A 33 -12.78 13.00 -12.15
N PRO A 34 -13.36 13.62 -13.18
CA PRO A 34 -12.66 13.88 -14.45
C PRO A 34 -11.37 14.72 -14.31
N GLU A 35 -11.23 15.52 -13.25
CA GLU A 35 -10.03 16.29 -12.96
C GLU A 35 -8.84 15.43 -12.48
N PHE A 36 -9.06 14.17 -12.11
CA PHE A 36 -8.02 13.33 -11.51
C PHE A 36 -6.82 13.15 -12.45
N ASP A 37 -7.04 13.01 -13.76
CA ASP A 37 -5.99 12.82 -14.77
C ASP A 37 -5.01 14.00 -14.82
N HIS A 38 -5.45 15.19 -14.38
CA HIS A 38 -4.62 16.39 -14.30
C HIS A 38 -3.93 16.56 -12.94
N LEU A 39 -4.44 15.91 -11.90
CA LEU A 39 -3.98 16.06 -10.52
C LEU A 39 -3.06 14.93 -10.08
N PHE A 40 -3.25 13.72 -10.62
CA PHE A 40 -2.59 12.51 -10.16
C PHE A 40 -2.16 11.63 -11.33
N ASP A 41 -0.97 11.03 -11.20
CA ASP A 41 -0.55 9.94 -12.07
C ASP A 41 -1.07 8.61 -11.52
N VAL A 42 -2.25 8.20 -11.98
CA VAL A 42 -2.88 6.96 -11.52
C VAL A 42 -2.08 5.72 -11.92
N GLN A 43 -1.31 5.75 -13.02
CA GLN A 43 -0.46 4.61 -13.36
C GLN A 43 0.69 4.47 -12.37
N GLN A 44 1.31 5.58 -11.96
CA GLN A 44 2.32 5.57 -10.92
C GLN A 44 1.74 5.11 -9.57
N MET A 45 0.55 5.59 -9.18
CA MET A 45 -0.09 5.18 -7.93
C MET A 45 -0.45 3.68 -7.91
N ILE A 46 -0.89 3.11 -9.03
CA ILE A 46 -1.12 1.67 -9.16
C ILE A 46 0.18 0.91 -8.96
N LYS A 47 1.27 1.35 -9.60
CA LYS A 47 2.58 0.74 -9.45
C LYS A 47 3.06 0.78 -8.00
N ASP A 48 2.96 1.95 -7.36
CA ASP A 48 3.33 2.13 -5.96
C ASP A 48 2.51 1.21 -5.05
N GLY A 49 1.20 1.07 -5.31
CA GLY A 49 0.33 0.16 -4.58
C GLY A 49 0.64 -1.32 -4.77
N GLN A 50 1.12 -1.71 -5.96
CA GLN A 50 1.55 -3.09 -6.26
C GLN A 50 2.92 -3.42 -5.67
N GLU A 51 3.82 -2.44 -5.60
CA GLU A 51 5.17 -2.59 -5.03
C GLU A 51 5.19 -2.38 -3.50
N PHE A 52 4.07 -1.96 -2.91
CA PHE A 52 3.98 -1.66 -1.47
C PHE A 52 4.22 -2.91 -0.61
N ASP A 53 5.28 -2.87 0.19
CA ASP A 53 5.61 -3.91 1.16
C ASP A 53 5.18 -3.50 2.57
N PHE A 54 4.19 -4.18 3.13
CA PHE A 54 3.74 -3.96 4.52
C PHE A 54 4.77 -4.36 5.59
N ASN A 55 5.84 -5.06 5.20
CA ASN A 55 6.88 -5.52 6.11
C ASN A 55 8.11 -4.61 6.09
N ASN A 56 8.23 -3.74 5.10
CA ASN A 56 9.39 -2.88 4.95
C ASN A 56 8.99 -1.44 4.62
N VAL A 57 9.51 -0.49 5.40
CA VAL A 57 9.34 0.93 5.11
C VAL A 57 10.63 1.41 4.44
N PRO A 58 10.57 2.02 3.23
CA PRO A 58 11.75 2.52 2.55
C PRO A 58 12.57 3.49 3.41
N GLU A 59 13.89 3.41 3.34
CA GLU A 59 14.81 4.22 4.16
C GLU A 59 14.60 5.73 3.97
N HIS A 60 14.35 6.16 2.73
CA HIS A 60 14.05 7.57 2.42
C HIS A 60 12.77 8.09 3.10
N MET A 61 11.80 7.21 3.40
CA MET A 61 10.60 7.59 4.15
C MET A 61 10.91 7.67 5.65
N ILE A 62 11.78 6.78 6.14
CA ILE A 62 12.25 6.77 7.53
C ILE A 62 13.03 8.05 7.86
N GLU A 63 13.92 8.51 6.98
CA GLU A 63 14.73 9.72 7.17
C GLU A 63 13.90 10.96 7.50
N ARG A 64 12.70 11.05 6.92
CA ARG A 64 11.77 12.18 7.10
C ARG A 64 10.71 11.92 8.16
N SER A 65 10.73 10.75 8.78
CA SER A 65 9.75 10.32 9.78
C SER A 65 10.31 10.43 11.19
N TRP A 66 9.45 10.85 12.13
CA TRP A 66 9.80 10.75 13.53
C TRP A 66 9.64 9.30 14.00
N ILE A 67 10.76 8.65 14.32
CA ILE A 67 10.77 7.30 14.91
C ILE A 67 10.96 7.41 16.43
N PRO A 68 10.06 6.81 17.23
CA PRO A 68 10.21 6.74 18.69
C PRO A 68 11.57 6.15 19.09
N SER A 69 12.18 6.69 20.15
CA SER A 69 13.53 6.30 20.57
C SER A 69 13.68 4.81 20.89
N TYR A 70 12.62 4.17 21.39
CA TYR A 70 12.60 2.74 21.71
C TYR A 70 12.48 1.81 20.49
N CYS A 71 12.21 2.34 19.30
CA CYS A 71 12.21 1.57 18.04
C CYS A 71 13.57 1.60 17.33
N LYS A 72 14.52 2.42 17.80
CA LYS A 72 15.89 2.50 17.27
C LYS A 72 16.73 1.48 18.01
N VAL A 73 16.83 0.26 17.48
CA VAL A 73 17.69 -0.82 18.00
C VAL A 73 18.92 -0.93 17.14
#